data_AF-A0A2Z4HIP1-F1
#
_entry.id   AF-A0A2Z4HIP1-F1
#
_cell.length_a   1.000
_cell.length_b   1.000
_cell.length_c   1.000
_cell.angle_alpha   90.00
_cell.angle_beta   90.00
_cell.angle_gamma   90.00
#
_symmetry.space_group_name_H-M   'P 1'
#
loop_
_entity.id
_entity.type
_entity.pdbx_description
1 polymer ?
#
loop_
_entity_poly.entity_id
_entity_poly.type
_entity_poly.pdbx_seq_one_letter_code
_entity_poly.pdbx_strand_id
1 'polypeptide(L)'
;MRSWSKMATMLWWVALVCPAWVCPLAAGDEYANGVRGYELVELVPKKSTKETYTEFLEALRKQLASDYKRHEIPVLRGFNDVSAGEEEFLLVKLTNDAGKSITVALDITCVNVVAYQAEQQSFFLSDAPESAFSDLFIRTEKKKLAFGGDYAELE
;
A
#
# COMPACT_ATOMS: atom_id res chain seq x y z
N MET A 1 28.47 -41.53 -38.34
CA MET A 1 27.55 -40.45 -37.95
C MET A 1 26.59 -41.02 -36.90
N ARG A 2 26.86 -41.24 -35.60
CA ARG A 2 27.71 -40.66 -34.55
C ARG A 2 27.51 -39.15 -34.35
N SER A 3 26.87 -38.83 -33.22
CA SER A 3 26.76 -37.51 -32.58
C SER A 3 25.67 -36.55 -33.08
N TRP A 4 24.40 -36.85 -32.79
CA TRP A 4 23.41 -35.78 -32.57
C TRP A 4 22.53 -35.96 -31.32
N SER A 5 22.44 -37.19 -30.79
CA SER A 5 21.61 -37.50 -29.61
C SER A 5 22.11 -36.93 -28.28
N LYS A 6 23.26 -36.24 -28.24
CA LYS A 6 23.82 -35.65 -27.01
C LYS A 6 23.55 -34.15 -26.86
N MET A 7 23.01 -33.46 -27.87
CA MET A 7 22.66 -32.03 -27.74
C MET A 7 21.23 -31.80 -27.24
N ALA A 8 20.32 -32.74 -27.47
CA ALA A 8 18.93 -32.63 -27.02
C ALA A 8 18.77 -32.84 -25.49
N THR A 9 19.70 -33.56 -24.85
CA THR A 9 19.64 -33.85 -23.41
C THR A 9 20.27 -32.77 -22.54
N MET A 10 21.07 -31.87 -23.12
CA MET A 10 21.82 -30.84 -22.38
C MET A 10 21.07 -29.49 -22.32
N LEU A 11 20.01 -29.33 -23.12
CA LEU A 11 19.09 -28.19 -23.05
C LEU A 11 17.97 -28.37 -22.02
N TRP A 12 17.79 -29.59 -21.48
CA TRP A 12 16.72 -29.86 -20.51
C TRP A 12 17.11 -29.62 -19.05
N TRP A 13 18.41 -29.56 -18.73
CA TRP A 13 18.90 -29.35 -17.37
C TRP A 13 19.04 -27.87 -16.95
N VAL A 14 18.96 -26.92 -17.88
CA VAL A 14 19.09 -25.48 -17.57
C VAL A 14 17.76 -24.84 -17.15
N ALA A 15 16.62 -25.50 -17.37
CA ALA A 15 15.31 -25.01 -16.93
C ALA A 15 14.97 -25.35 -15.46
N LEU A 16 15.76 -26.20 -14.80
CA LEU A 16 15.45 -26.73 -13.47
C LEU A 16 16.27 -26.12 -12.32
N VAL A 17 17.31 -25.35 -12.62
CA VAL A 17 18.19 -24.76 -11.59
C VAL A 17 18.55 -23.32 -11.96
N CYS A 18 17.56 -22.42 -11.85
CA CYS A 18 17.75 -21.00 -11.54
C CYS A 18 16.39 -20.34 -11.29
N PRO A 19 15.85 -20.35 -10.06
CA PRO A 19 15.01 -19.24 -9.63
C PRO A 19 15.96 -18.11 -9.23
N ALA A 20 16.49 -17.39 -10.22
CA ALA A 20 17.00 -16.06 -9.94
C ALA A 20 15.77 -15.23 -9.54
N TRP A 21 15.79 -14.74 -8.30
CA TRP A 21 14.84 -13.81 -7.72
C TRP A 21 14.40 -12.73 -8.72
N VAL A 22 13.29 -13.00 -9.39
CA VAL A 22 12.26 -12.01 -9.55
C VAL A 22 11.27 -12.41 -8.48
N CYS A 23 11.16 -11.63 -7.40
CA CYS A 23 9.97 -11.72 -6.58
C CYS A 23 8.85 -11.13 -7.45
N PRO A 24 7.90 -11.92 -7.98
CA PRO A 24 6.61 -11.31 -8.18
C PRO A 24 6.16 -10.90 -6.76
N LEU A 25 5.63 -9.70 -6.63
CA LEU A 25 4.70 -9.36 -5.55
C LEU A 25 3.54 -10.36 -5.65
N ALA A 26 3.74 -11.54 -5.07
CA ALA A 26 2.71 -12.53 -4.84
C ALA A 26 1.89 -11.98 -3.68
N ALA A 27 0.87 -11.21 -4.05
CA ALA A 27 -0.26 -10.92 -3.19
C ALA A 27 -0.92 -12.27 -2.83
N GLY A 28 -0.46 -12.85 -1.73
CA GLY A 28 -1.03 -14.02 -1.10
C GLY A 28 -1.99 -13.60 0.00
N ASP A 29 -3.26 -13.93 -0.25
CA ASP A 29 -4.27 -14.38 0.70
C ASP A 29 -5.14 -13.34 1.46
N GLU A 30 -6.41 -13.32 1.01
CA GLU A 30 -7.64 -13.25 1.80
C GLU A 30 -8.01 -12.04 2.67
N TYR A 31 -7.25 -10.94 2.63
CA TYR A 31 -7.70 -9.65 3.20
C TYR A 31 -7.91 -8.53 2.18
N ALA A 32 -7.55 -8.77 0.91
CA ALA A 32 -7.74 -7.80 -0.19
C ALA A 32 -9.20 -7.71 -0.70
N ASN A 33 -10.13 -8.49 -0.13
CA ASN A 33 -11.48 -8.64 -0.69
C ASN A 33 -12.43 -7.47 -0.34
N GLY A 34 -11.92 -6.33 0.13
CA GLY A 34 -12.69 -5.10 0.38
C GLY A 34 -12.06 -3.83 -0.19
N VAL A 35 -10.94 -3.96 -0.92
CA VAL A 35 -10.16 -2.85 -1.48
C VAL A 35 -10.27 -2.91 -2.99
N ARG A 36 -11.34 -2.35 -3.56
CA ARG A 36 -11.37 -2.06 -5.00
C ARG A 36 -10.80 -0.65 -5.20
N GLY A 37 -10.02 -0.47 -6.27
CA GLY A 37 -9.58 0.85 -6.74
C GLY A 37 -8.37 1.48 -6.05
N TYR A 38 -8.16 1.29 -4.75
CA TYR A 38 -7.12 2.01 -4.02
C TYR A 38 -5.71 1.45 -4.23
N GLU A 39 -4.77 2.36 -4.38
CA GLU A 39 -3.35 2.05 -4.43
C GLU A 39 -2.82 1.63 -3.04
N LEU A 40 -1.91 0.65 -3.01
CA LEU A 40 -1.43 0.02 -1.78
C LEU A 40 0.11 0.04 -1.72
N VAL A 41 0.66 0.58 -0.64
CA VAL A 41 2.10 0.53 -0.33
C VAL A 41 2.34 -0.26 0.95
N GLU A 42 3.31 -1.18 0.98
CA GLU A 42 3.55 -2.09 2.12
C GLU A 42 4.92 -1.90 2.77
N LEU A 43 4.98 -1.98 4.11
CA LEU A 43 6.20 -1.98 4.91
C LEU A 43 6.22 -3.11 5.95
N VAL A 44 7.38 -3.78 6.10
CA VAL A 44 7.60 -4.89 7.05
C VAL A 44 8.90 -4.66 7.86
N PRO A 45 8.84 -4.14 9.11
CA PRO A 45 10.00 -3.72 9.91
C PRO A 45 11.07 -4.79 10.14
N LYS A 46 10.69 -6.06 10.36
CA LYS A 46 11.65 -7.17 10.53
C LYS A 46 12.62 -7.35 9.35
N LYS A 47 12.21 -6.89 8.16
CA LYS A 47 13.02 -6.91 6.92
C LYS A 47 13.45 -5.50 6.51
N SER A 48 13.16 -4.50 7.33
CA SER A 48 13.45 -3.11 7.01
C SER A 48 14.89 -2.77 7.34
N THR A 49 15.62 -2.34 6.33
CA THR A 49 16.89 -1.62 6.46
C THR A 49 16.63 -0.14 6.19
N LYS A 50 17.66 0.69 6.32
CA LYS A 50 17.56 2.09 5.90
C LYS A 50 17.15 2.19 4.43
N GLU A 51 17.68 1.31 3.60
CA GLU A 51 17.44 1.27 2.16
C GLU A 51 15.97 0.92 1.87
N THR A 52 15.45 -0.17 2.44
CA THR A 52 14.07 -0.58 2.15
C THR A 52 13.02 0.36 2.75
N TYR A 53 13.34 1.04 3.86
CA TYR A 53 12.50 2.14 4.36
C TYR A 53 12.54 3.36 3.44
N THR A 54 13.69 3.67 2.85
CA THR A 54 13.83 4.76 1.87
C THR A 54 13.02 4.45 0.61
N GLU A 55 13.13 3.23 0.08
CA GLU A 55 12.34 2.75 -1.07
C GLU A 55 10.84 2.83 -0.79
N PHE A 56 10.39 2.44 0.42
CA PHE A 56 9.01 2.60 0.85
C PHE A 56 8.55 4.07 0.82
N LEU A 57 9.34 4.98 1.39
CA LEU A 57 9.01 6.41 1.39
C LEU A 57 9.03 7.02 -0.02
N GLU A 58 9.93 6.58 -0.90
CA GLU A 58 9.98 7.02 -2.29
C GLU A 58 8.75 6.54 -3.07
N ALA A 59 8.35 5.27 -2.89
CA ALA A 59 7.13 4.74 -3.47
C ALA A 59 5.91 5.53 -2.97
N LEU A 60 5.79 5.72 -1.65
CA LEU A 60 4.70 6.50 -1.05
C LEU A 60 4.62 7.93 -1.62
N ARG A 61 5.75 8.64 -1.66
CA ARG A 61 5.81 10.00 -2.22
C ARG A 61 5.45 10.04 -3.70
N LYS A 62 5.85 9.03 -4.47
CA LYS A 62 5.51 8.94 -5.90
C LYS A 62 4.00 8.83 -6.11
N GLN A 63 3.29 8.08 -5.26
CA GLN A 63 1.83 7.96 -5.36
C GLN A 63 1.07 9.20 -4.91
N LEU A 64 1.63 9.93 -3.93
CA LEU A 64 1.04 11.18 -3.43
C LEU A 64 1.30 12.38 -4.35
N ALA A 65 2.36 12.33 -5.15
CA ALA A 65 2.72 13.42 -6.05
C ALA A 65 1.68 13.62 -7.15
N SER A 66 1.31 14.87 -7.39
CA SER A 66 0.69 15.28 -8.65
C SER A 66 1.73 15.42 -9.75
N ASP A 67 1.27 15.61 -10.98
CA ASP A 67 2.14 15.95 -12.11
C ASP A 67 2.67 17.39 -12.04
N TYR A 68 2.18 18.20 -11.09
CA TYR A 68 2.59 19.58 -10.90
C TYR A 68 3.74 19.71 -9.89
N LYS A 69 4.69 20.59 -10.22
CA LYS A 69 5.82 20.95 -9.35
C LYS A 69 5.91 22.45 -9.17
N ARG A 70 6.22 22.89 -7.94
CA ARG A 70 6.57 24.27 -7.63
C ARG A 70 8.02 24.31 -7.18
N HIS A 71 8.87 25.04 -7.91
CA HIS A 71 10.32 25.08 -7.64
C HIS A 71 10.94 23.67 -7.55
N GLU A 72 10.58 22.80 -8.50
CA GLU A 72 11.04 21.40 -8.57
C GLU A 72 10.55 20.48 -7.43
N ILE A 73 9.82 21.02 -6.46
CA ILE A 73 9.19 20.25 -5.39
C ILE A 73 7.81 19.78 -5.88
N PRO A 74 7.54 18.47 -5.91
CA PRO A 74 6.21 17.94 -6.21
C PRO A 74 5.17 18.46 -5.23
N VAL A 75 4.01 18.85 -5.74
CA VAL A 75 2.86 19.23 -4.93
C VAL A 75 1.87 18.07 -4.91
N LEU A 76 1.12 17.94 -3.81
CA LEU A 76 0.00 17.00 -3.72
C LEU A 76 -1.09 17.36 -4.75
N ARG A 77 -1.99 16.42 -5.03
CA ARG A 77 -3.16 16.69 -5.88
C ARG A 77 -4.07 17.70 -5.18
N GLY A 78 -4.60 18.67 -5.94
CA GLY A 78 -5.55 19.63 -5.40
C GLY A 78 -6.89 18.97 -5.13
N PHE A 79 -7.63 19.47 -4.13
CA PHE A 79 -8.97 18.94 -3.80
C PHE A 79 -9.93 18.92 -5.01
N ASN A 80 -9.82 19.90 -5.91
CA ASN A 80 -10.65 19.97 -7.13
C ASN A 80 -10.19 19.04 -8.26
N ASP A 81 -8.98 18.46 -8.15
CA ASP A 81 -8.39 17.58 -9.15
C ASP A 81 -8.58 16.10 -8.79
N VAL A 82 -9.23 15.82 -7.65
CA VAL A 82 -9.44 14.49 -7.10
C VAL A 82 -10.93 14.20 -7.08
N SER A 83 -11.34 13.14 -7.79
CA SER A 83 -12.72 12.68 -7.72
C SER A 83 -12.99 12.06 -6.35
N ALA A 84 -14.12 12.37 -5.72
CA ALA A 84 -14.51 11.73 -4.46
C ALA A 84 -14.56 10.20 -4.61
N GLY A 85 -14.09 9.48 -3.58
CA GLY A 85 -14.11 8.02 -3.53
C GLY A 85 -12.75 7.37 -3.79
N GLU A 86 -12.66 6.43 -4.74
CA GLU A 86 -11.49 5.54 -4.92
C GLU A 86 -10.16 6.28 -5.25
N GLU A 87 -10.25 7.54 -5.69
CA GLU A 87 -9.09 8.40 -6.00
C GLU A 87 -8.69 9.31 -4.83
N GLU A 88 -9.50 9.41 -3.77
CA GLU A 88 -9.32 10.33 -2.64
C GLU A 88 -8.34 9.80 -1.58
N PHE A 89 -8.14 8.48 -1.54
CA PHE A 89 -7.37 7.84 -0.49
C PHE A 89 -6.23 6.98 -1.04
N LEU A 90 -5.15 6.93 -0.29
CA LEU A 90 -4.03 6.01 -0.50
C LEU A 90 -3.95 5.04 0.68
N LEU A 91 -3.81 3.75 0.41
CA LEU A 91 -3.71 2.74 1.46
C LEU A 91 -2.25 2.36 1.72
N VAL A 92 -1.92 2.23 3.01
CA VAL A 92 -0.60 1.84 3.48
C VAL A 92 -0.73 0.64 4.41
N LYS A 93 -0.19 -0.50 4.01
CA LYS A 93 -0.15 -1.71 4.85
C LYS A 93 1.13 -1.74 5.66
N LEU A 94 0.99 -1.83 6.97
CA LEU A 94 2.10 -1.93 7.92
C LEU A 94 2.01 -3.28 8.63
N THR A 95 3.06 -4.09 8.55
CA THR A 95 3.10 -5.42 9.17
C THR A 95 4.16 -5.48 10.24
N ASN A 96 3.81 -5.75 11.50
CA ASN A 96 4.77 -5.81 12.60
C ASN A 96 5.61 -7.10 12.63
N ASP A 97 6.54 -7.20 13.57
CA ASP A 97 7.47 -8.35 13.68
C ASP A 97 6.79 -9.68 14.05
N ALA A 98 5.59 -9.61 14.61
CA ALA A 98 4.74 -10.76 14.90
C ALA A 98 3.89 -11.19 13.68
N GLY A 99 4.05 -10.52 12.53
CA GLY A 99 3.30 -10.79 11.31
C GLY A 99 1.86 -10.24 11.33
N LYS A 100 1.51 -9.38 12.29
CA LYS A 100 0.21 -8.72 12.33
C LYS A 100 0.24 -7.47 11.45
N SER A 101 -0.75 -7.32 10.58
CA SER A 101 -0.87 -6.18 9.68
C SER A 101 -2.00 -5.25 10.07
N ILE A 102 -1.78 -3.96 9.85
CA ILE A 102 -2.82 -2.94 9.77
C ILE A 102 -2.77 -2.29 8.39
N THR A 103 -3.91 -1.77 7.92
CA THR A 103 -3.96 -0.96 6.70
C THR A 103 -4.44 0.43 7.08
N VAL A 104 -3.62 1.44 6.86
CA VAL A 104 -3.89 2.85 7.12
C VAL A 104 -4.39 3.50 5.84
N ALA A 105 -5.41 4.35 5.93
CA ALA A 105 -5.87 5.18 4.84
C ALA A 105 -5.38 6.62 5.02
N LEU A 106 -4.74 7.15 3.98
CA LEU A 106 -4.26 8.52 3.90
C LEU A 106 -5.11 9.31 2.92
N ASP A 107 -5.50 10.52 3.27
CA ASP A 107 -6.04 11.50 2.32
C ASP A 107 -4.91 11.99 1.40
N ILE A 108 -5.08 11.85 0.09
CA ILE A 108 -4.01 12.18 -0.87
C ILE A 108 -3.75 13.68 -1.03
N THR A 109 -4.68 14.53 -0.58
CA THR A 109 -4.61 15.99 -0.71
C THR A 109 -3.82 16.64 0.42
N CYS A 110 -3.73 15.96 1.58
CA CYS A 110 -3.06 16.49 2.77
C CYS A 110 -2.11 15.50 3.49
N VAL A 111 -2.12 14.22 3.11
CA VAL A 111 -1.33 13.13 3.73
C VAL A 111 -1.74 12.84 5.18
N ASN A 112 -2.93 13.31 5.60
CA ASN A 112 -3.46 12.98 6.91
C ASN A 112 -3.98 11.55 6.92
N VAL A 113 -3.76 10.85 8.04
CA VAL A 113 -4.44 9.60 8.32
C VAL A 113 -5.91 9.90 8.57
N VAL A 114 -6.83 9.20 7.92
CA VAL A 114 -8.28 9.35 8.14
C VAL A 114 -8.90 8.13 8.80
N ALA A 115 -8.31 6.96 8.59
CA ALA A 115 -8.80 5.70 9.13
C ALA A 115 -7.70 4.62 9.14
N TYR A 116 -7.93 3.55 9.89
CA TYR A 116 -7.17 2.33 9.76
C TYR A 116 -8.04 1.09 9.93
N GLN A 117 -7.64 0.00 9.29
CA GLN A 117 -8.21 -1.34 9.45
C GLN A 117 -7.23 -2.22 10.23
N ALA A 118 -7.77 -2.96 11.19
CA ALA A 118 -7.08 -4.06 11.86
C ALA A 118 -8.02 -5.26 11.91
N GLU A 119 -7.60 -6.38 11.31
CA GLU A 119 -8.42 -7.59 11.19
C GLU A 119 -9.79 -7.29 10.53
N GLN A 120 -10.90 -7.62 11.21
CA GLN A 120 -12.27 -7.41 10.72
C GLN A 120 -12.87 -6.07 11.17
N GLN A 121 -12.09 -5.21 11.84
CA GLN A 121 -12.54 -3.92 12.35
C GLN A 121 -11.84 -2.78 11.61
N SER A 122 -12.56 -1.67 11.45
CA SER A 122 -11.97 -0.43 10.98
C SER A 122 -12.37 0.73 11.88
N PHE A 123 -11.45 1.68 12.00
CA PHE A 123 -11.55 2.80 12.92
C PHE A 123 -11.31 4.08 12.13
N PHE A 124 -12.23 5.02 12.24
CA PHE A 124 -12.23 6.29 11.55
C PHE A 124 -12.08 7.40 12.56
N LEU A 125 -11.21 8.37 12.29
CA LEU A 125 -11.07 9.56 13.14
C LEU A 125 -12.37 10.39 13.10
N SER A 126 -12.61 11.19 14.14
CA SER A 126 -13.89 11.92 14.24
C SER A 126 -14.08 12.96 13.13
N ASP A 127 -12.96 13.49 12.63
CA ASP A 127 -12.82 14.49 11.58
C ASP A 127 -12.63 13.88 10.17
N ALA A 128 -12.59 12.54 10.05
CA ALA A 128 -12.52 11.88 8.75
C ALA A 128 -13.71 12.27 7.85
N PRO A 129 -13.48 12.52 6.54
CA PRO A 129 -14.56 12.90 5.62
C PRO A 129 -15.62 11.79 5.53
N GLU A 130 -16.86 12.16 5.22
CA GLU A 130 -17.95 11.16 5.12
C GLU A 130 -17.69 10.11 4.03
N SER A 131 -17.02 10.49 2.93
CA SER A 131 -16.58 9.59 1.86
C SER A 131 -15.64 8.49 2.38
N ALA A 132 -14.76 8.81 3.33
CA ALA A 132 -13.93 7.79 3.97
C ALA A 132 -14.81 6.73 4.65
N PHE A 133 -15.81 7.15 5.43
CA PHE A 133 -16.68 6.22 6.14
C PHE A 133 -17.59 5.41 5.21
N SER A 134 -18.01 5.93 4.05
CA SER A 134 -18.79 5.15 3.08
C SER A 134 -17.91 4.19 2.28
N ASP A 135 -16.76 4.64 1.81
CA ASP A 135 -16.04 4.00 0.70
C ASP A 135 -14.85 3.14 1.16
N LEU A 136 -14.24 3.46 2.31
CA LEU A 136 -13.12 2.68 2.83
C LEU A 136 -13.62 1.46 3.62
N PHE A 137 -12.88 0.36 3.52
CA PHE A 137 -13.03 -0.83 4.38
C PHE A 137 -14.49 -1.36 4.45
N ILE A 138 -15.21 -1.39 3.33
CA ILE A 138 -16.67 -1.64 3.24
C ILE A 138 -17.12 -2.94 3.93
N ARG A 139 -16.25 -3.94 4.04
CA ARG A 139 -16.55 -5.27 4.62
C ARG A 139 -16.01 -5.46 6.04
N THR A 140 -15.94 -4.39 6.81
CA THR A 140 -15.43 -4.40 8.19
C THR A 140 -16.48 -3.84 9.16
N GLU A 141 -16.34 -4.17 10.45
CA GLU A 141 -17.07 -3.50 11.53
C GLU A 141 -16.48 -2.09 11.72
N LYS A 142 -17.15 -1.08 11.14
CA LYS A 142 -16.71 0.31 11.17
C LYS A 142 -17.01 0.97 12.51
N LYS A 143 -16.02 1.67 13.08
CA LYS A 143 -16.14 2.44 14.33
C LYS A 143 -15.62 3.84 14.11
N LYS A 144 -16.37 4.83 14.61
CA LYS A 144 -15.90 6.22 14.66
C LYS A 144 -15.27 6.47 16.03
N LEU A 145 -14.04 6.97 16.04
CA LEU A 145 -13.33 7.37 17.25
C LEU A 145 -13.89 8.70 17.77
N ALA A 146 -13.69 8.95 19.06
CA ALA A 146 -14.18 10.16 19.72
C ALA A 146 -13.26 11.38 19.54
N PHE A 147 -12.18 11.23 18.78
CA PHE A 147 -11.12 12.21 18.57
C PHE A 147 -10.66 12.18 17.10
N GLY A 148 -10.11 13.30 16.66
CA GLY A 148 -9.63 13.58 15.31
C GLY A 148 -8.16 13.28 15.11
N GLY A 149 -7.64 13.63 13.93
CA GLY A 149 -6.25 13.39 13.54
C GLY A 149 -5.27 14.50 13.91
N ASP A 150 -5.77 15.62 14.42
CA ASP A 150 -4.92 16.73 14.86
C ASP A 150 -4.11 16.33 16.10
N TYR A 151 -2.84 16.76 16.16
CA TYR A 151 -1.93 16.41 17.26
C TYR A 151 -2.50 16.76 18.64
N ALA A 152 -3.24 17.87 18.76
CA ALA A 152 -3.85 18.30 20.02
C ALA A 152 -4.94 17.34 20.54
N GLU A 153 -5.59 16.58 19.65
CA GLU A 153 -6.60 15.58 20.04
C GLU A 153 -5.99 14.19 20.26
N LEU A 154 -4.79 13.94 19.73
CA LEU A 154 -4.06 12.67 19.87
C LEU A 154 -3.20 12.57 21.15
N GLU A 155 -2.84 13.71 21.77
CA GLU A 155 -2.02 13.82 22.99
C GLU A 155 -2.85 13.80 24.29
#